data_AF-A0A6C9QGF1-F1
#
_entry.id   AF-A0A6C9QGF1-F1
#
_cell.length_a   1.000
_cell.length_b   1.000
_cell.length_c   1.000
_cell.angle_alpha   90.00
_cell.angle_beta   90.00
_cell.angle_gamma   90.00
#
_symmetry.space_group_name_H-M   'P 1'
#
loop_
_entity.id
_entity.type
_entity.pdbx_description
1 polymer ?
#
loop_
_entity_poly.entity_id
_entity_poly.type
_entity_poly.pdbx_seq_one_letter_code
_entity_poly.pdbx_strand_id
1 'polypeptide(L)'
;PLHAQKRGINNGDKVRIFNDRGEVHIEAKVTPRMMPGVVALGEGAWYDPDAKRVDKGGCINVLTTQRPSPLAKGNPSHTNLVQVEKV
;
A
#
# COMPACT_ATOMS: atom_id res chain seq x y z
N PRO A 1 -2.42 4.84 14.79
CA PRO A 1 -3.57 5.69 15.22
C PRO A 1 -3.43 7.16 14.83
N LEU A 2 -2.31 7.83 15.17
CA LEU A 2 -2.07 9.26 14.89
C LEU A 2 -2.36 9.66 13.43
N HIS A 3 -1.80 8.92 12.46
CA HIS A 3 -1.97 9.22 11.04
C HIS A 3 -3.35 8.87 10.49
N ALA A 4 -4.00 7.87 11.09
CA ALA A 4 -5.34 7.43 10.69
C ALA A 4 -6.37 8.47 11.12
N GLN A 5 -6.30 8.97 12.36
CA GLN A 5 -7.15 10.05 12.87
C GLN A 5 -7.06 11.32 12.05
N LYS A 6 -5.84 11.78 11.72
CA LYS A 6 -5.62 12.96 10.86
C LYS A 6 -6.26 12.83 9.46
N ARG A 7 -6.53 11.60 9.01
CA ARG A 7 -7.12 11.28 7.71
C ARG A 7 -8.56 10.77 7.80
N GLY A 8 -9.17 10.79 9.00
CA GLY A 8 -10.53 10.27 9.20
C GLY A 8 -10.68 8.77 8.98
N ILE A 9 -9.60 7.99 9.10
CA ILE A 9 -9.58 6.54 8.89
C ILE A 9 -9.77 5.83 10.24
N ASN A 10 -10.81 5.01 10.32
CA ASN A 10 -11.09 4.10 11.43
C ASN A 10 -10.65 2.66 11.08
N ASN A 11 -10.59 1.81 12.10
CA ASN A 11 -10.32 0.40 11.89
C ASN A 11 -11.49 -0.26 11.12
N GLY A 12 -11.17 -1.02 10.07
CA GLY A 12 -12.15 -1.63 9.18
C GLY A 12 -12.61 -0.72 8.03
N ASP A 13 -12.26 0.56 8.03
CA ASP A 13 -12.58 1.44 6.90
C ASP A 13 -11.84 0.97 5.64
N LYS A 14 -12.52 1.05 4.50
CA LYS A 14 -11.88 0.85 3.20
C LYS A 14 -10.99 2.04 2.89
N VAL A 15 -9.73 1.78 2.56
CA VAL A 15 -8.73 2.79 2.24
C VAL A 15 -8.14 2.54 0.87
N ARG A 16 -7.75 3.63 0.22
CA ARG A 16 -6.98 3.66 -1.01
C ARG A 16 -5.52 3.92 -0.66
N ILE A 17 -4.65 2.99 -1.05
CA ILE A 17 -3.19 3.12 -0.94
C ILE A 17 -2.66 3.28 -2.36
N PHE A 18 -1.93 4.35 -2.64
CA PHE A 18 -1.57 4.68 -4.03
C PHE A 18 -0.26 5.43 -4.17
N ASN A 19 0.29 5.38 -5.38
CA ASN A 19 1.35 6.25 -5.87
C ASN A 19 1.23 6.43 -7.39
N ASP A 20 2.30 6.87 -8.04
CA ASP A 20 2.41 7.08 -9.48
C ASP A 20 2.25 5.80 -10.33
N ARG A 21 2.39 4.61 -9.73
CA ARG A 21 2.39 3.32 -10.44
C ARG A 21 1.02 2.64 -10.42
N GLY A 22 0.24 2.86 -9.38
CA GLY A 22 -1.06 2.22 -9.23
C GLY A 22 -1.68 2.45 -7.85
N GLU A 23 -2.79 1.76 -7.63
CA GLU A 23 -3.57 1.87 -6.39
C GLU A 23 -4.23 0.56 -5.97
N VAL A 24 -4.33 0.39 -4.65
CA VAL A 24 -4.86 -0.79 -3.96
C VAL A 24 -5.94 -0.32 -2.98
N HIS A 25 -7.11 -0.96 -3.00
CA HIS A 25 -8.25 -0.63 -2.13
C HIS A 25 -8.56 -1.80 -1.19
N ILE A 26 -8.19 -1.66 0.08
CA ILE A 26 -8.33 -2.70 1.11
C ILE A 26 -8.82 -2.12 2.44
N GLU A 27 -9.19 -2.98 3.39
CA GLU A 27 -9.57 -2.58 4.73
C GLU A 27 -8.36 -2.17 5.58
N ALA A 28 -8.49 -1.06 6.32
CA ALA A 28 -7.46 -0.57 7.21
C ALA A 28 -7.48 -1.29 8.56
N LYS A 29 -6.33 -1.85 8.96
CA LYS A 29 -6.08 -2.29 10.34
C LYS A 29 -5.34 -1.21 11.12
N VAL A 30 -6.05 -0.45 11.95
CA VAL A 30 -5.43 0.61 12.77
C VAL A 30 -4.85 -0.01 14.04
N THR A 31 -3.53 0.05 14.18
CA THR A 31 -2.81 -0.55 15.32
C THR A 31 -1.71 0.38 15.84
N PRO A 32 -1.41 0.37 17.16
CA PRO A 32 -0.27 1.12 17.72
C PRO A 32 1.10 0.50 17.41
N ARG A 33 1.16 -0.69 16.80
CA ARG A 33 2.41 -1.41 16.51
C ARG A 33 3.22 -0.81 15.35
N MET A 34 2.63 0.07 14.55
CA MET A 34 3.29 0.70 13.40
C MET A 34 3.99 1.98 13.82
N MET A 35 5.22 2.17 13.34
CA MET A 35 5.94 3.44 13.51
C MET A 35 5.18 4.59 12.84
N PRO A 36 5.24 5.82 13.39
CA PRO A 36 4.74 7.01 12.69
C PRO A 36 5.33 7.13 11.28
N GLY A 37 4.50 7.50 10.31
CA GLY A 37 4.86 7.65 8.90
C GLY A 37 4.94 6.34 8.10
N VAL A 38 4.74 5.18 8.74
CA VAL A 38 4.87 3.86 8.10
C VAL A 38 3.53 3.15 8.01
N VAL A 39 3.30 2.50 6.87
CA VAL A 39 2.20 1.55 6.66
C VAL A 39 2.78 0.19 6.31
N ALA A 40 2.10 -0.87 6.73
CA ALA A 40 2.45 -2.24 6.37
C ALA A 40 1.35 -2.82 5.48
N LEU A 41 1.76 -3.43 4.37
CA LEU A 41 0.92 -4.22 3.50
C LEU A 41 1.68 -5.51 3.18
N GLY A 42 1.06 -6.65 3.48
CA GLY A 42 1.67 -7.97 3.36
C GLY A 42 1.93 -8.36 1.91
N GLU A 43 2.97 -9.14 1.71
CA GLU A 43 3.27 -9.78 0.42
C GLU A 43 2.45 -11.08 0.25
N GLY A 44 2.28 -11.54 -0.99
CA GLY A 44 1.59 -12.80 -1.32
C GLY A 44 0.08 -12.69 -1.57
N ALA A 45 -0.51 -11.51 -1.46
CA ALA A 45 -1.91 -11.30 -1.82
C ALA A 45 -2.13 -11.47 -3.34
N TRP A 46 -3.25 -12.10 -3.71
CA TRP A 46 -3.64 -12.31 -5.11
C TRP A 46 -4.02 -10.98 -5.74
N TYR A 47 -3.52 -10.70 -6.93
CA TYR A 47 -3.89 -9.50 -7.69
C TYR A 47 -5.29 -9.65 -8.27
N ASP A 48 -6.18 -8.70 -7.95
CA ASP A 48 -7.59 -8.71 -8.36
C ASP A 48 -8.03 -7.29 -8.81
N PRO A 49 -7.66 -6.86 -10.03
CA PRO A 49 -7.97 -5.53 -10.53
C PRO A 49 -9.43 -5.41 -10.99
N ASP A 50 -10.07 -4.29 -10.66
CA ASP A 50 -11.34 -3.90 -11.26
C ASP A 50 -11.17 -3.31 -12.68
N ALA A 51 -12.29 -2.93 -13.30
CA ALA A 51 -12.29 -2.34 -14.65
C ALA A 51 -11.48 -1.02 -14.76
N LYS A 52 -11.18 -0.35 -13.63
CA LYS A 52 -10.34 0.85 -13.56
C LYS A 52 -8.90 0.53 -13.17
N ARG A 53 -8.52 -0.76 -13.14
CA ARG A 53 -7.20 -1.28 -12.74
C ARG A 53 -6.87 -1.02 -11.26
N VAL A 54 -7.88 -0.82 -10.43
CA VAL A 54 -7.70 -0.72 -8.98
C VAL A 54 -7.69 -2.11 -8.39
N ASP A 55 -6.60 -2.46 -7.73
CA ASP A 55 -6.47 -3.76 -7.08
C ASP A 55 -7.35 -3.83 -5.82
N LYS A 56 -8.20 -4.85 -5.73
CA LYS A 56 -9.00 -5.16 -4.53
C LYS A 56 -8.41 -6.28 -3.69
N GLY A 57 -7.41 -6.99 -4.21
CA GLY A 57 -6.82 -8.16 -3.58
C GLY A 57 -5.74 -7.83 -2.54
N GLY A 58 -5.10 -6.67 -2.62
CA GLY A 58 -4.06 -6.25 -1.66
C GLY A 58 -2.63 -6.53 -2.13
N CYS A 59 -2.41 -6.70 -3.43
CA CYS A 59 -1.11 -6.98 -4.02
C CYS A 59 -0.16 -5.78 -3.89
N ILE A 60 0.77 -5.84 -2.93
CA ILE A 60 1.80 -4.80 -2.69
C ILE A 60 2.58 -4.44 -3.96
N ASN A 61 2.80 -5.39 -4.88
CA ASN A 61 3.60 -5.18 -6.09
C ASN A 61 2.98 -4.21 -7.09
N VAL A 62 1.69 -3.84 -6.93
CA VAL A 62 1.06 -2.73 -7.66
C VAL A 62 1.76 -1.39 -7.36
N LEU A 63 2.38 -1.27 -6.18
CA LEU A 63 2.96 -0.04 -5.67
C LEU A 63 4.49 0.01 -5.82
N THR A 64 5.13 -1.10 -6.21
CA THR A 64 6.59 -1.25 -6.25
C THR A 64 7.20 -0.97 -7.62
N THR A 65 8.51 -0.79 -7.67
CA THR A 65 9.28 -0.66 -8.92
C THR A 65 10.10 -1.91 -9.18
N GLN A 66 10.25 -2.28 -10.45
CA GLN A 66 11.12 -3.39 -10.88
C GLN A 66 12.51 -2.91 -11.31
N ARG A 67 12.85 -1.62 -11.09
CA ARG A 67 14.16 -1.07 -11.50
C ARG A 67 15.29 -1.73 -10.70
N PRO A 68 16.16 -2.54 -11.33
CA PRO A 68 17.14 -3.32 -10.59
C PRO A 68 18.29 -2.43 -10.07
N SER A 69 18.95 -2.86 -9.00
CA SER A 69 20.17 -2.20 -8.51
C SER A 69 21.29 -2.27 -9.54
N PRO A 70 22.19 -1.26 -9.61
CA PRO A 70 23.17 -1.17 -10.70
C PRO A 70 24.18 -2.31 -10.70
N LEU A 71 24.60 -2.79 -9.52
CA LEU A 71 25.63 -3.83 -9.37
C LEU A 71 25.04 -5.25 -9.42
N ALA A 72 24.26 -5.63 -8.42
CA ALA A 72 23.80 -7.01 -8.24
C ALA A 72 22.51 -7.35 -9.01
N LYS A 73 21.88 -6.35 -9.65
CA LYS A 73 20.60 -6.50 -10.37
C LYS A 73 19.44 -7.03 -9.51
N GLY A 74 19.45 -6.76 -8.21
CA GLY A 74 18.41 -7.20 -7.27
C GLY A 74 17.12 -6.37 -7.37
N ASN A 75 16.01 -6.91 -6.84
CA ASN A 75 14.69 -6.26 -6.81
C ASN A 75 14.58 -5.22 -5.67
N PRO A 76 14.07 -4.01 -5.92
CA PRO A 76 13.97 -2.96 -4.91
C PRO A 76 12.61 -2.94 -4.17
N SER A 77 12.00 -4.10 -3.91
CA SER A 77 10.59 -4.20 -3.47
C SER A 77 10.25 -3.48 -2.16
N HIS A 78 11.23 -3.10 -1.33
CA HIS A 78 11.01 -2.36 -0.07
C HIS A 78 11.30 -0.85 -0.16
N THR A 79 11.58 -0.33 -1.36
CA THR A 79 11.83 1.11 -1.57
C THR A 79 10.60 1.77 -2.18
N ASN A 80 9.61 2.09 -1.36
CA ASN A 80 8.33 2.64 -1.82
C ASN A 80 7.89 3.84 -0.96
N LEU A 81 7.36 4.87 -1.62
CA LEU A 81 6.59 5.94 -1.01
C LEU A 81 5.16 5.87 -1.55
N VAL A 82 4.19 6.05 -0.66
CA VAL A 82 2.77 5.95 -0.96
C VAL A 82 1.99 7.01 -0.20
N GLN A 83 0.79 7.32 -0.71
CA GLN A 83 -0.24 8.02 0.04
C GLN A 83 -1.35 7.06 0.43
N VAL A 84 -2.10 7.43 1.47
CA VAL A 84 -3.25 6.68 1.96
C VAL A 84 -4.41 7.63 2.22
N GLU A 85 -5.57 7.29 1.67
CA GLU A 85 -6.82 8.05 1.77
C GLU A 85 -7.98 7.12 2.14
N LYS A 86 -9.02 7.66 2.79
CA LYS A 86 -10.29 6.94 2.97
C LYS A 86 -11.05 6.93 1.65
N VAL A 87 -11.65 5.79 1.30
CA VAL A 87 -12.54 5.63 0.12
C VAL A 87 -13.95 6.08 0.46
#